data_AF-A0A965IV81-F1
#
_entry.id   AF-A0A965IV81-F1
#
_cell.length_a   1.000
_cell.length_b   1.000
_cell.length_c   1.000
_cell.angle_alpha   90.00
_cell.angle_beta   90.00
_cell.angle_gamma   90.00
#
_symmetry.space_group_name_H-M   'P 1'
#
loop_
_entity.id
_entity.type
_entity.pdbx_description
1 polymer ?
#
loop_
_entity_poly.entity_id
_entity_poly.type
_entity_poly.pdbx_seq_one_letter_code
_entity_poly.pdbx_strand_id
1 'polypeptide(L)'
;MSELFKRDELKFKGRARQINSFLGLIRRRNITPTDIDGIIDYHGKAFIILEGKYGDAELPKGQKIALENLANAILESKRQVVVIIFRHHVHDINNDIIVSEQIVSDIYYKKKWETITAQKNVIEVIQMFENYCDMNNFKI
;
A
#
# COMPACT_ATOMS: atom_id res chain seq x y z
N MET A 1 -4.45 9.47 33.42
CA MET A 1 -3.48 9.70 32.34
C MET A 1 -3.38 8.41 31.55
N SER A 2 -4.08 8.31 30.42
CA SER A 2 -4.05 7.13 29.57
C SER A 2 -2.66 6.99 28.94
N GLU A 3 -2.08 5.80 29.01
CA GLU A 3 -0.91 5.44 28.20
C GLU A 3 -1.18 5.88 26.76
N LEU A 4 -0.37 6.82 26.26
CA LEU A 4 -0.28 7.08 24.84
C LEU A 4 0.32 5.82 24.22
N PHE A 5 -0.55 4.90 23.81
CA PHE A 5 -0.16 3.72 23.06
C PHE A 5 0.63 4.17 21.84
N LYS A 6 1.84 3.63 21.67
CA LYS A 6 2.59 3.69 20.41
C LYS A 6 1.67 3.15 19.29
N ARG A 7 1.38 4.00 18.30
CA ARG A 7 0.40 3.72 17.23
C ARG A 7 0.93 2.71 16.21
N ASP A 8 2.24 2.51 16.20
CA ASP A 8 3.04 1.69 15.30
C ASP A 8 3.21 0.23 15.76
N GLU A 9 2.76 -0.13 16.96
CA GLU A 9 2.88 -1.51 17.46
C GLU A 9 1.71 -2.41 16.99
N LEU A 10 2.05 -3.61 16.49
CA LEU A 10 1.08 -4.65 16.13
C LEU A 10 0.34 -5.16 17.38
N LYS A 11 -0.89 -4.71 17.57
CA LYS A 11 -1.76 -5.17 18.66
C LYS A 11 -2.41 -6.50 18.30
N PHE A 12 -2.45 -7.44 19.26
CA PHE A 12 -3.12 -8.74 19.14
C PHE A 12 -2.65 -9.62 17.96
N LYS A 13 -1.33 -9.84 17.82
CA LYS A 13 -0.73 -10.68 16.75
C LYS A 13 -1.45 -12.01 16.49
N GLY A 14 -1.89 -12.71 17.54
CA GLY A 14 -2.62 -13.98 17.39
C GLY A 14 -3.96 -13.84 16.65
N ARG A 15 -4.65 -12.71 16.81
CA ARG A 15 -5.86 -12.39 16.04
C ARG A 15 -5.53 -11.95 14.62
N ALA A 16 -4.49 -11.14 14.42
CA ALA A 16 -4.05 -10.71 13.10
C ALA A 16 -3.62 -11.87 12.18
N ARG A 17 -3.17 -13.01 12.75
CA ARG A 17 -2.88 -14.25 12.02
C ARG A 17 -4.14 -14.94 11.46
N GLN A 18 -5.35 -14.55 11.89
CA GLN A 18 -6.58 -15.07 11.32
C GLN A 18 -6.86 -14.36 9.99
N ILE A 19 -6.48 -14.99 8.89
CA ILE A 19 -6.67 -14.45 7.53
C ILE A 19 -8.17 -14.40 7.21
N ASN A 20 -8.61 -13.27 6.66
CA ASN A 20 -9.97 -13.14 6.15
C ASN A 20 -10.17 -14.04 4.93
N SER A 21 -11.10 -14.98 5.00
CA SER A 21 -11.51 -15.76 3.84
C SER A 21 -12.60 -15.02 3.07
N PHE A 22 -12.37 -14.77 1.78
CA PHE A 22 -13.39 -14.22 0.88
C PHE A 22 -14.24 -15.30 0.18
N LEU A 23 -14.26 -16.52 0.73
CA LEU A 23 -15.09 -17.60 0.21
C LEU A 23 -16.57 -17.16 0.13
N GLY A 24 -17.19 -17.35 -1.03
CA GLY A 24 -18.57 -16.94 -1.27
C GLY A 24 -18.77 -15.46 -1.63
N LEU A 25 -17.70 -14.64 -1.68
CA LEU A 25 -17.77 -13.22 -2.06
C LEU A 25 -17.55 -12.94 -3.55
N ILE A 26 -17.68 -13.94 -4.42
CA ILE A 26 -17.71 -13.74 -5.88
C ILE A 26 -18.88 -12.84 -6.25
N ARG A 27 -18.61 -11.68 -6.84
CA ARG A 27 -19.62 -10.70 -7.28
C ARG A 27 -19.92 -10.89 -8.77
N ARG A 28 -20.81 -10.06 -9.31
CA ARG A 28 -21.17 -10.06 -10.73
C ARG A 28 -19.91 -10.07 -11.60
N ARG A 29 -19.97 -10.80 -12.73
CA ARG A 29 -18.87 -10.90 -13.70
C ARG A 29 -17.57 -11.50 -13.10
N ASN A 30 -17.70 -12.41 -12.14
CA ASN A 30 -16.58 -13.11 -11.49
C ASN A 30 -15.57 -12.19 -10.79
N ILE A 31 -16.00 -11.01 -10.34
CA ILE A 31 -15.15 -10.09 -9.57
C ILE A 31 -15.04 -10.63 -8.15
N THR A 32 -13.82 -10.79 -7.65
CA THR A 32 -13.54 -11.13 -6.25
C THR A 32 -12.89 -9.94 -5.54
N PRO A 33 -13.05 -9.83 -4.21
CA PRO A 33 -12.29 -8.86 -3.43
C PRO A 33 -10.78 -9.07 -3.58
N THR A 34 -10.02 -8.00 -3.40
CA THR A 34 -8.57 -8.03 -3.19
C THR A 34 -8.27 -7.34 -1.87
N ASP A 35 -7.27 -7.86 -1.15
CA ASP A 35 -6.72 -7.18 0.02
C ASP A 35 -5.90 -5.96 -0.40
N ILE A 36 -5.74 -5.02 0.54
CA ILE A 36 -4.80 -3.90 0.50
C ILE A 36 -4.04 -3.94 1.83
N ASP A 37 -2.72 -4.03 1.77
CA ASP A 37 -1.90 -4.22 2.99
C ASP A 37 -1.80 -2.96 3.84
N GLY A 38 -1.87 -1.78 3.22
CA GLY A 38 -1.85 -0.52 3.94
C GLY A 38 -2.42 0.64 3.14
N ILE A 39 -3.02 1.59 3.86
CA ILE A 39 -3.42 2.89 3.31
C ILE A 39 -3.04 3.99 4.30
N ILE A 40 -2.39 5.03 3.80
CA ILE A 40 -2.19 6.29 4.51
C ILE A 40 -3.14 7.30 3.90
N ASP A 41 -3.98 7.90 4.74
CA ASP A 41 -4.95 8.92 4.35
C ASP A 41 -4.60 10.25 5.01
N TYR A 42 -4.22 11.24 4.20
CA TYR A 42 -3.98 12.61 4.64
C TYR A 42 -5.28 13.42 4.60
N HIS A 43 -6.25 12.99 5.42
CA HIS A 43 -7.55 13.65 5.59
C HIS A 43 -8.35 13.87 4.29
N GLY A 44 -8.34 12.87 3.40
CA GLY A 44 -9.04 12.88 2.13
C GLY A 44 -8.38 13.73 1.05
N LYS A 45 -7.16 14.24 1.28
CA LYS A 45 -6.46 15.14 0.35
C LYS A 45 -5.42 14.42 -0.49
N ALA A 46 -4.71 13.50 0.12
CA ALA A 46 -3.75 12.63 -0.54
C ALA A 46 -3.80 11.23 0.09
N PHE A 47 -3.40 10.23 -0.69
CA PHE A 47 -3.42 8.83 -0.28
C PHE A 47 -2.13 8.12 -0.67
N ILE A 48 -1.66 7.21 0.17
CA ILE A 48 -0.60 6.27 -0.18
C ILE A 48 -1.17 4.87 0.02
N ILE A 49 -1.14 4.04 -1.02
CA ILE A 49 -1.60 2.65 -0.95
C ILE A 49 -0.36 1.76 -0.99
N LEU A 50 -0.25 0.84 -0.03
CA LEU A 50 0.86 -0.09 0.11
C LEU A 50 0.39 -1.50 -0.21
N GLU A 51 1.15 -2.20 -1.03
CA GLU A 51 0.94 -3.61 -1.37
C GLU A 51 2.29 -4.33 -1.34
N GLY A 52 2.38 -5.37 -0.50
CA GLY A 52 3.56 -6.19 -0.30
C GLY A 52 3.52 -7.43 -1.18
N LYS A 53 4.68 -7.80 -1.74
CA LYS A 53 4.90 -9.10 -2.38
C LYS A 53 6.07 -9.81 -1.74
N TYR A 54 5.91 -11.12 -1.57
CA TYR A 54 6.96 -11.98 -1.09
C TYR A 54 7.89 -12.36 -2.26
N GLY A 55 9.18 -12.08 -2.11
CA GLY A 55 10.20 -12.34 -3.13
C GLY A 55 9.84 -11.75 -4.49
N ASP A 56 9.99 -12.56 -5.55
CA ASP A 56 9.73 -12.18 -6.93
C ASP A 56 8.28 -12.43 -7.39
N ALA A 57 7.35 -12.69 -6.46
CA ALA A 57 5.95 -12.92 -6.80
C ALA A 57 5.39 -11.74 -7.61
N GLU A 58 4.75 -12.03 -8.74
CA GLU A 58 4.14 -11.01 -9.58
C GLU A 58 2.84 -10.49 -8.96
N LEU A 59 2.52 -9.22 -9.24
CA LEU A 59 1.23 -8.64 -8.92
C LEU A 59 0.15 -9.23 -9.85
N PRO A 60 -0.84 -9.98 -9.34
CA PRO A 60 -1.88 -10.56 -10.19
C PRO A 60 -2.61 -9.48 -10.98
N LYS A 61 -2.91 -9.77 -12.25
CA LYS A 61 -3.55 -8.81 -13.17
C LYS A 61 -4.82 -8.16 -12.58
N GLY A 62 -5.67 -8.94 -11.92
CA GLY A 62 -6.90 -8.43 -11.30
C GLY A 62 -6.64 -7.41 -10.19
N GLN A 63 -5.65 -7.68 -9.33
CA GLN A 63 -5.25 -6.79 -8.26
C GLN A 63 -4.61 -5.51 -8.81
N LYS A 64 -3.74 -5.64 -9.82
CA LYS A 64 -3.14 -4.50 -10.52
C LYS A 64 -4.20 -3.55 -11.09
N ILE A 65 -5.19 -4.09 -11.79
CA ILE A 65 -6.32 -3.32 -12.35
C ILE A 65 -7.16 -2.68 -11.24
N ALA A 66 -7.39 -3.38 -10.13
CA ALA A 66 -8.14 -2.83 -9.00
C ALA A 66 -7.44 -1.60 -8.37
N LEU A 67 -6.14 -1.71 -8.14
CA LEU A 67 -5.31 -0.61 -7.60
C LEU A 67 -5.23 0.57 -8.57
N GLU A 68 -5.06 0.31 -9.88
CA GLU A 68 -5.12 1.34 -10.93
C GLU A 68 -6.46 2.09 -10.92
N ASN A 69 -7.57 1.36 -10.91
CA ASN A 69 -8.92 1.94 -10.93
C ASN A 69 -9.19 2.78 -9.68
N LEU A 70 -8.77 2.30 -8.51
CA LEU A 70 -8.91 3.03 -7.26
C LEU A 70 -8.08 4.33 -7.30
N ALA A 71 -6.82 4.26 -7.72
CA ALA A 71 -5.96 5.43 -7.83
C ALA A 71 -6.53 6.44 -8.84
N ASN A 72 -7.03 5.97 -9.99
CA ASN A 72 -7.65 6.83 -11.00
C ASN A 72 -8.90 7.54 -10.47
N ALA A 73 -9.77 6.86 -9.74
CA ALA A 73 -10.95 7.47 -9.13
C ALA A 73 -10.56 8.57 -8.11
N ILE A 74 -9.50 8.34 -7.32
CA ILE A 74 -8.97 9.36 -6.40
C ILE A 74 -8.43 10.57 -7.17
N LEU A 75 -7.63 10.35 -8.22
CA LEU A 75 -7.09 11.43 -9.06
C LEU A 75 -8.19 12.26 -9.73
N GLU A 76 -9.27 11.62 -10.18
CA GLU A 76 -10.43 12.29 -10.78
C GLU A 76 -11.15 13.22 -9.81
N SER A 77 -11.09 12.93 -8.51
CA SER A 77 -11.58 13.83 -7.45
C SER A 77 -10.63 14.99 -7.11
N LYS A 78 -9.59 15.21 -7.92
CA LYS A 78 -8.54 16.24 -7.74
C LYS A 78 -7.72 16.05 -6.47
N ARG A 79 -7.60 14.81 -5.99
CA ARG A 79 -6.76 14.41 -4.86
C ARG A 79 -5.48 13.74 -5.37
N GLN A 80 -4.48 13.63 -4.51
CA GLN A 80 -3.22 12.96 -4.86
C GLN A 80 -3.23 11.50 -4.39
N VAL A 81 -2.57 10.63 -5.15
CA VAL A 81 -2.35 9.25 -4.73
C VAL A 81 -1.10 8.67 -5.35
N VAL A 82 -0.43 7.82 -4.60
CA VAL A 82 0.58 6.90 -5.11
C VAL A 82 0.26 5.49 -4.61
N VAL A 83 0.39 4.50 -5.48
CA VAL A 83 0.42 3.08 -5.10
C VAL A 83 1.87 2.64 -5.07
N ILE A 84 2.30 1.98 -4.01
CA ILE A 84 3.67 1.49 -3.82
C ILE A 84 3.61 -0.02 -3.70
N ILE A 85 4.32 -0.71 -4.60
CA ILE A 85 4.56 -2.15 -4.51
C ILE A 85 5.93 -2.36 -3.88
N PHE A 86 5.96 -2.99 -2.71
CA PHE A 86 7.21 -3.33 -2.02
C PHE A 86 7.42 -4.84 -1.98
N ARG A 87 8.69 -5.25 -1.93
CA ARG A 87 9.09 -6.65 -1.86
C ARG A 87 9.78 -6.95 -0.54
N HIS A 88 9.35 -8.01 0.11
CA HIS A 88 9.99 -8.51 1.34
C HIS A 88 10.48 -9.94 1.14
N HIS A 89 11.55 -10.30 1.87
CA HIS A 89 12.14 -11.63 1.88
C HIS A 89 12.14 -12.24 3.29
N VAL A 90 11.22 -11.79 4.14
CA VAL A 90 11.00 -12.37 5.47
C VAL A 90 10.33 -13.74 5.30
N HIS A 91 11.12 -14.80 5.41
CA HIS A 91 10.69 -16.18 5.19
C HIS A 91 9.99 -16.81 6.40
N ASP A 92 10.43 -16.48 7.60
CA ASP A 92 9.81 -16.98 8.83
C ASP A 92 8.53 -16.19 9.13
N ILE A 93 7.40 -16.87 9.07
CA ILE A 93 6.07 -16.33 9.34
C ILE A 93 5.88 -15.83 10.79
N ASN A 94 6.83 -16.14 11.69
CA ASN A 94 6.84 -15.61 13.05
C ASN A 94 7.54 -14.25 13.17
N ASN A 95 8.30 -13.85 12.15
CA ASN A 95 8.93 -12.55 12.09
C ASN A 95 7.99 -11.55 11.41
N ASP A 96 7.91 -10.35 11.99
CA ASP A 96 7.14 -9.27 11.39
C ASP A 96 7.89 -8.72 10.16
N ILE A 97 7.14 -8.26 9.17
CA ILE A 97 7.68 -7.49 8.06
C ILE A 97 7.70 -6.02 8.47
N ILE A 98 8.88 -5.44 8.64
CA ILE A 98 9.02 -4.00 8.87
C ILE A 98 8.88 -3.29 7.53
N VAL A 99 7.65 -2.93 7.17
CA VAL A 99 7.27 -2.41 5.83
C VAL A 99 8.12 -1.21 5.41
N SER A 100 8.42 -0.29 6.33
CA SER A 100 9.23 0.91 6.06
C SER A 100 10.61 0.61 5.46
N GLU A 101 11.19 -0.55 5.79
CA GLU A 101 12.53 -0.96 5.38
C GLU A 101 12.54 -1.78 4.08
N GLN A 102 11.37 -2.19 3.59
CA GLN A 102 11.28 -3.07 2.41
C GLN A 102 11.54 -2.29 1.12
N ILE A 103 12.09 -2.97 0.11
CA ILE A 103 12.47 -2.35 -1.16
C ILE A 103 11.23 -2.16 -2.03
N VAL A 104 11.09 -0.98 -2.63
CA VAL A 104 10.03 -0.68 -3.60
C VAL A 104 10.45 -1.18 -4.98
N SER A 105 9.61 -2.00 -5.62
CA SER A 105 9.86 -2.47 -7.00
C SER A 105 9.10 -1.65 -8.02
N ASP A 106 7.88 -1.23 -7.72
CA ASP A 106 7.01 -0.55 -8.67
C ASP A 106 6.15 0.49 -7.95
N ILE A 107 5.84 1.58 -8.66
CA ILE A 107 4.86 2.56 -8.22
C ILE A 107 3.82 2.81 -9.30
N TYR A 108 2.59 3.10 -8.90
CA TYR A 108 1.60 3.74 -9.76
C TYR A 108 1.46 5.20 -9.36
N TYR A 109 1.84 6.10 -10.25
CA TYR A 109 1.84 7.54 -10.02
C TYR A 109 1.52 8.28 -11.32
N LYS A 110 0.75 9.37 -11.23
CA LYS A 110 0.31 10.17 -12.40
C LYS A 110 -0.26 9.32 -13.54
N LYS A 111 -1.11 8.35 -13.19
CA LYS A 111 -1.78 7.42 -14.10
C LYS A 111 -0.84 6.47 -14.87
N LYS A 112 0.38 6.22 -14.36
CA LYS A 112 1.38 5.37 -15.00
C LYS A 112 2.07 4.47 -13.98
N TRP A 113 2.32 3.22 -14.39
CA TRP A 113 3.23 2.32 -13.67
C TRP A 113 4.67 2.64 -14.02
N GLU A 114 5.51 2.74 -13.00
CA GLU A 114 6.95 2.91 -13.14
C GLU A 114 7.66 1.89 -12.26
N THR A 115 8.59 1.14 -12.87
CA THR A 115 9.48 0.24 -12.14
C THR A 115 10.63 1.04 -11.56
N ILE A 116 10.84 0.89 -10.25
CA ILE A 116 11.89 1.56 -9.52
C ILE A 116 13.14 0.67 -9.55
N THR A 117 14.14 1.09 -10.32
CA THR A 117 15.41 0.36 -10.46
C THR A 117 16.46 0.80 -9.42
N ALA A 118 16.28 1.99 -8.84
CA ALA A 118 17.09 2.45 -7.73
C ALA A 118 16.70 1.66 -6.46
N GLN A 119 17.68 1.26 -5.65
CA GLN A 119 17.39 0.65 -4.35
C GLN A 119 16.81 1.72 -3.41
N LYS A 120 15.49 1.82 -3.37
CA LYS A 120 14.75 2.68 -2.45
C LYS A 120 13.84 1.84 -1.57
N ASN A 121 13.80 2.17 -0.29
CA ASN A 121 12.86 1.55 0.64
C ASN A 121 11.50 2.29 0.66
N VAL A 122 10.51 1.69 1.30
CA VAL A 122 9.15 2.27 1.38
C VAL A 122 9.16 3.65 2.02
N ILE A 123 9.88 3.85 3.13
CA ILE A 123 9.86 5.15 3.83
C ILE A 123 10.45 6.27 2.98
N GLU A 124 11.51 6.00 2.22
CA GLU A 124 12.09 6.97 1.28
C GLU A 124 11.10 7.36 0.18
N VAL A 125 10.36 6.40 -0.39
CA VAL A 125 9.37 6.68 -1.44
C VAL A 125 8.16 7.44 -0.88
N ILE A 126 7.73 7.12 0.34
CA ILE A 126 6.71 7.90 1.06
C ILE A 126 7.15 9.35 1.21
N GLN A 127 8.35 9.58 1.76
CA GLN A 127 8.90 10.93 1.95
C GLN A 127 9.02 11.70 0.63
N MET A 128 9.41 11.02 -0.46
CA MET A 128 9.43 11.64 -1.79
C MET A 128 8.04 12.10 -2.24
N PHE A 129 7.01 11.30 -2.01
CA PHE A 129 5.63 11.66 -2.35
C PHE A 129 5.07 12.77 -1.45
N GLU A 130 5.39 12.75 -0.15
CA GLU A 130 5.03 13.82 0.80
C GLU A 130 5.67 15.14 0.38
N ASN A 131 6.97 15.15 0.10
CA ASN A 131 7.68 16.33 -0.41
C ASN A 131 7.08 16.86 -1.73
N TYR A 132 6.69 15.95 -2.64
CA TYR A 132 5.98 16.33 -3.86
C TYR A 132 4.65 17.03 -3.54
N CYS A 133 3.89 16.52 -2.57
CA CYS A 133 2.64 17.12 -2.15
C CYS A 133 2.85 18.53 -1.59
N ASP A 134 3.82 18.70 -0.68
CA ASP A 134 4.17 19.98 -0.07
C ASP A 134 4.60 21.02 -1.11
N MET A 135 5.51 20.65 -2.02
CA MET A 135 6.00 21.53 -3.09
C MET A 135 4.89 21.97 -4.05
N ASN A 136 3.82 21.18 -4.18
CA ASN A 136 2.67 21.48 -5.03
C ASN A 136 1.46 21.99 -4.23
N ASN A 137 1.67 22.37 -2.96
CA ASN A 137 0.67 22.95 -2.07
C ASN A 137 -0.56 22.05 -1.82
N PHE A 138 -0.39 20.73 -1.94
CA PHE A 138 -1.34 19.75 -1.44
C PHE A 138 -1.09 19.60 0.06
N LYS A 139 -1.82 20.37 0.88
CA LYS A 139 -1.67 20.38 2.34
C LYS A 139 -1.97 19.01 2.96
N ILE A 140 -0.98 18.16 3.08
CA ILE A 140 -1.07 16.84 3.72
C ILE A 140 -0.81 16.91 5.22
#